data_AF-A0A5P1EVL6-F1
#
_entry.id   AF-A0A5P1EVL6-F1
#
_cell.length_a   1.000
_cell.length_b   1.000
_cell.length_c   1.000
_cell.angle_alpha   90.00
_cell.angle_beta   90.00
_cell.angle_gamma   90.00
#
_symmetry.space_group_name_H-M   'P 1'
#
loop_
_entity.id
_entity.type
_entity.pdbx_description
1 polymer ?
#
loop_
_entity_poly.entity_id
_entity_poly.type
_entity_poly.pdbx_seq_one_letter_code
_entity_poly.pdbx_strand_id
1 'polypeptide(L)'
;MSLSFVTNSAITGITSLNSKFFHVNMFSCSNIDIHSITITAPGDSPNTDGIHMGASSNIIITNSTIGTGDDCVSVGSGTTNVTVSGVTCGPGHGISVGSLGKDEDKGDVVGFSVRNSKLSGTTNGIRIKTWQQEGDAKNVEPMMVSGFTFDDVVMENVMNPIIIDQEYCPYASCVESEPSRVQIKGIKFNNIRGTSSSAEVIKLRCSKTHPCEGLELKNIQLQYIGNDKALKETATCENVKVVSSNVKPVSC
;
A
#
# COMPACT_ATOMS: atom_id res chain seq x y z
N MET A 1 -3.13 -19.47 -5.65
CA MET A 1 -2.07 -19.79 -6.63
C MET A 1 -0.75 -19.33 -6.04
N SER A 2 0.30 -20.17 -6.11
CA SER A 2 1.66 -19.76 -5.69
C SER A 2 2.60 -19.90 -6.88
N LEU A 3 3.33 -18.83 -7.17
CA LEU A 3 4.28 -18.72 -8.28
C LEU A 3 5.65 -18.39 -7.70
N SER A 4 6.64 -19.21 -8.02
CA SER A 4 8.00 -19.02 -7.53
C SER A 4 8.98 -19.17 -8.68
N PHE A 5 9.90 -18.21 -8.83
CA PHE A 5 10.94 -18.23 -9.87
C PHE A 5 10.40 -18.22 -11.31
N VAL A 6 9.14 -17.81 -11.49
CA VAL A 6 8.48 -17.75 -12.80
C VAL A 6 8.96 -16.51 -13.54
N THR A 7 9.28 -16.67 -14.82
CA THR A 7 9.73 -15.57 -15.68
C THR A 7 8.94 -15.51 -16.98
N ASN A 8 8.83 -14.32 -17.58
CA ASN A 8 8.33 -14.11 -18.95
C ASN A 8 6.98 -14.80 -19.21
N SER A 9 5.98 -14.51 -18.38
CA SER A 9 4.70 -15.22 -18.39
C SER A 9 3.52 -14.26 -18.30
N ALA A 10 2.34 -14.74 -18.65
CA ALA A 10 1.10 -14.00 -18.53
C ALA A 10 0.03 -14.80 -17.79
N ILE A 11 -0.79 -14.11 -17.00
CA ILE A 11 -1.99 -14.65 -16.34
C ILE A 11 -3.17 -13.81 -16.80
N THR A 12 -4.10 -14.41 -17.53
CA THR A 12 -5.16 -13.64 -18.19
C THR A 12 -6.53 -14.26 -18.03
N GLY A 13 -7.53 -13.44 -17.69
CA GLY A 13 -8.94 -13.83 -17.80
C GLY A 13 -9.42 -14.88 -16.79
N ILE A 14 -8.65 -15.13 -15.73
CA ILE A 14 -9.00 -16.14 -14.73
C ILE A 14 -9.85 -15.55 -13.60
N THR A 15 -10.67 -16.40 -12.99
CA THR A 15 -11.37 -16.10 -11.74
C THR A 15 -10.79 -16.94 -10.60
N SER A 16 -10.45 -16.30 -9.48
CA SER A 16 -10.09 -16.95 -8.24
C SER A 16 -11.13 -16.64 -7.16
N LEU A 17 -11.80 -17.67 -6.65
CA LEU A 17 -12.92 -17.55 -5.72
C LEU A 17 -12.59 -18.20 -4.38
N ASN A 18 -12.80 -17.46 -3.28
CA ASN A 18 -12.75 -17.91 -1.89
C ASN A 18 -11.47 -18.70 -1.56
N SER A 19 -10.31 -18.09 -1.82
CA SER A 19 -9.04 -18.67 -1.39
C SER A 19 -9.02 -18.79 0.14
N LYS A 20 -8.36 -19.82 0.67
CA LYS A 20 -8.19 -20.01 2.12
C LYS A 20 -7.09 -19.12 2.72
N PHE A 21 -6.34 -18.44 1.85
CA PHE A 21 -5.23 -17.53 2.15
C PHE A 21 -5.04 -16.66 0.90
N PHE A 22 -3.81 -16.26 0.56
CA PHE A 22 -3.53 -15.46 -0.64
C PHE A 22 -4.10 -16.09 -1.92
N HIS A 23 -4.71 -15.28 -2.79
CA HIS A 23 -5.22 -15.70 -4.09
C HIS A 23 -4.10 -15.90 -5.10
N VAL A 24 -3.16 -14.96 -5.20
CA VAL A 24 -1.95 -15.04 -6.01
C VAL A 24 -0.75 -14.62 -5.15
N ASN A 25 0.14 -15.56 -4.88
CA ASN A 25 1.39 -15.32 -4.15
C ASN A 25 2.56 -15.46 -5.13
N MET A 26 3.37 -14.42 -5.28
CA MET A 26 4.52 -14.38 -6.19
C MET A 26 5.81 -14.17 -5.42
N PHE A 27 6.80 -15.02 -5.68
CA PHE A 27 8.12 -14.92 -5.08
C PHE A 27 9.23 -15.09 -6.12
N SER A 28 10.19 -14.18 -6.16
CA SER A 28 11.31 -14.23 -7.12
C SER A 28 10.86 -14.34 -8.58
N CYS A 29 9.74 -13.69 -8.93
CA CYS A 29 9.20 -13.69 -10.29
C CYS A 29 9.73 -12.50 -11.10
N SER A 30 9.81 -12.62 -12.43
CA SER A 30 10.21 -11.50 -13.29
C SER A 30 9.47 -11.43 -14.62
N ASN A 31 9.14 -10.23 -15.10
CA ASN A 31 8.49 -10.01 -16.40
C ASN A 31 7.15 -10.77 -16.50
N ILE A 32 6.21 -10.44 -15.60
CA ILE A 32 4.89 -11.08 -15.53
C ILE A 32 3.81 -10.06 -15.85
N ASP A 33 2.93 -10.40 -16.78
CA ASP A 33 1.73 -9.62 -17.09
C ASP A 33 0.48 -10.32 -16.51
N ILE A 34 -0.23 -9.65 -15.62
CA ILE A 34 -1.48 -10.10 -15.02
C ILE A 34 -2.59 -9.18 -15.54
N HIS A 35 -3.53 -9.74 -16.29
CA HIS A 35 -4.50 -8.94 -17.03
C HIS A 35 -5.92 -9.50 -16.93
N SER A 36 -6.90 -8.63 -16.73
CA SER A 36 -8.32 -9.00 -16.77
C SER A 36 -8.70 -10.16 -15.85
N ILE A 37 -8.10 -10.23 -14.66
CA ILE A 37 -8.44 -11.26 -13.67
C ILE A 37 -9.54 -10.78 -12.74
N THR A 38 -10.29 -11.75 -12.19
CA THR A 38 -11.28 -11.51 -11.13
C THR A 38 -10.89 -12.28 -9.88
N ILE A 39 -10.77 -11.60 -8.75
CA ILE A 39 -10.52 -12.19 -7.44
C ILE A 39 -11.70 -11.85 -6.52
N THR A 40 -12.22 -12.84 -5.82
CA THR A 40 -13.33 -12.64 -4.88
C THR A 40 -13.18 -13.51 -3.65
N ALA A 41 -13.21 -12.89 -2.48
CA ALA A 41 -13.39 -13.50 -1.17
C ALA A 41 -14.23 -12.55 -0.27
N PRO A 42 -14.85 -13.07 0.80
CA PRO A 42 -15.56 -12.24 1.78
C PRO A 42 -14.64 -11.19 2.42
N GLY A 43 -15.18 -9.99 2.67
CA GLY A 43 -14.41 -8.86 3.25
C GLY A 43 -13.95 -9.07 4.69
N ASP A 44 -14.48 -10.08 5.37
CA ASP A 44 -14.12 -10.52 6.72
C ASP A 44 -13.24 -11.79 6.70
N SER A 45 -12.78 -12.23 5.52
CA SER A 45 -11.94 -13.43 5.37
C SER A 45 -10.46 -13.10 5.60
N PRO A 46 -9.87 -13.50 6.74
CA PRO A 46 -8.53 -13.05 7.13
C PRO A 46 -7.47 -13.56 6.16
N ASN A 47 -6.48 -12.70 5.85
CA ASN A 47 -5.29 -13.05 5.07
C ASN A 47 -5.59 -13.62 3.67
N THR A 48 -6.66 -13.14 3.05
CA THR A 48 -7.04 -13.48 1.67
C THR A 48 -6.49 -12.47 0.65
N ASP A 49 -5.22 -12.07 0.79
CA ASP A 49 -4.59 -11.10 -0.11
C ASP A 49 -4.83 -11.45 -1.59
N GLY A 50 -5.08 -10.43 -2.41
CA GLY A 50 -5.37 -10.60 -3.84
C GLY A 50 -4.12 -11.03 -4.59
N ILE A 51 -3.21 -10.09 -4.82
CA ILE A 51 -1.92 -10.34 -5.46
C ILE A 51 -0.80 -9.86 -4.53
N HIS A 52 -0.06 -10.80 -3.96
CA HIS A 52 1.14 -10.55 -3.17
C HIS A 52 2.40 -10.81 -3.99
N MET A 53 3.39 -9.92 -3.88
CA MET A 53 4.70 -10.07 -4.55
C MET A 53 5.85 -9.79 -3.59
N GLY A 54 6.81 -10.72 -3.51
CA GLY A 54 8.09 -10.53 -2.84
C GLY A 54 9.26 -10.86 -3.77
N ALA A 55 10.39 -10.17 -3.59
CA ALA A 55 11.62 -10.37 -4.37
C ALA A 55 11.42 -10.40 -5.91
N SER A 56 10.40 -9.71 -6.43
CA SER A 56 9.96 -9.85 -7.82
C SER A 56 10.26 -8.59 -8.64
N SER A 57 10.34 -8.68 -9.97
CA SER A 57 10.65 -7.53 -10.82
C SER A 57 9.81 -7.43 -12.09
N ASN A 58 9.54 -6.22 -12.56
CA ASN A 58 8.84 -5.96 -13.82
C ASN A 58 7.48 -6.68 -13.88
N ILE A 59 6.62 -6.38 -12.91
CA ILE A 59 5.28 -6.97 -12.80
C ILE A 59 4.25 -5.93 -13.24
N ILE A 60 3.36 -6.32 -14.15
CA ILE A 60 2.30 -5.46 -14.66
C ILE A 60 0.96 -6.10 -14.30
N ILE A 61 0.11 -5.37 -13.60
CA ILE A 61 -1.24 -5.79 -13.19
C ILE A 61 -2.23 -4.80 -13.81
N THR A 62 -3.10 -5.28 -14.71
CA THR A 62 -4.01 -4.42 -15.45
C THR A 62 -5.45 -4.91 -15.47
N ASN A 63 -6.39 -3.97 -15.52
CA ASN A 63 -7.81 -4.18 -15.82
C ASN A 63 -8.47 -5.29 -14.99
N SER A 64 -8.12 -5.40 -13.71
CA SER A 64 -8.54 -6.50 -12.84
C SER A 64 -9.50 -6.03 -11.76
N THR A 65 -10.37 -6.92 -11.30
CA THR A 65 -11.30 -6.67 -10.20
C THR A 65 -10.95 -7.58 -9.03
N ILE A 66 -10.67 -7.01 -7.87
CA ILE A 66 -10.14 -7.74 -6.72
C ILE A 66 -10.93 -7.33 -5.46
N GLY A 67 -11.69 -8.27 -4.91
CA GLY A 67 -12.35 -8.14 -3.62
C GLY A 67 -11.87 -9.23 -2.68
N THR A 68 -11.39 -8.84 -1.50
CA THR A 68 -10.71 -9.72 -0.53
C THR A 68 -11.05 -9.31 0.89
N GLY A 69 -10.64 -10.09 1.88
CA GLY A 69 -10.64 -9.70 3.29
C GLY A 69 -9.31 -9.12 3.78
N ASP A 70 -8.29 -9.05 2.92
CA ASP A 70 -6.98 -8.43 3.22
C ASP A 70 -6.51 -7.55 2.04
N ASP A 71 -5.20 -7.33 1.88
CA ASP A 71 -4.64 -6.43 0.86
C ASP A 71 -5.07 -6.84 -0.58
N CYS A 72 -5.56 -5.87 -1.35
CA CYS A 72 -5.92 -6.06 -2.76
C CYS A 72 -4.68 -6.41 -3.61
N VAL A 73 -3.65 -5.59 -3.42
CA VAL A 73 -2.30 -5.81 -3.95
C VAL A 73 -1.32 -5.49 -2.84
N SER A 74 -0.38 -6.40 -2.55
CA SER A 74 0.66 -6.20 -1.54
C SER A 74 2.06 -6.41 -2.13
N VAL A 75 2.98 -5.48 -1.83
CA VAL A 75 4.37 -5.47 -2.31
C VAL A 75 5.33 -5.64 -1.13
N GLY A 76 6.10 -6.72 -1.11
CA GLY A 76 7.11 -7.05 -0.11
C GLY A 76 8.54 -6.67 -0.51
N SER A 77 9.48 -6.99 0.38
CA SER A 77 10.92 -6.70 0.26
C SER A 77 11.54 -7.23 -1.05
N GLY A 78 12.54 -6.52 -1.56
CA GLY A 78 13.25 -6.87 -2.80
C GLY A 78 12.45 -6.75 -4.09
N THR A 79 11.25 -6.16 -4.07
CA THR A 79 10.38 -6.05 -5.25
C THR A 79 10.63 -4.74 -6.00
N THR A 80 10.78 -4.81 -7.33
CA THR A 80 11.08 -3.64 -8.17
C THR A 80 10.18 -3.54 -9.41
N ASN A 81 9.95 -2.32 -9.90
CA ASN A 81 9.24 -2.05 -11.16
C ASN A 81 7.87 -2.76 -11.24
N VAL A 82 6.96 -2.38 -10.35
CA VAL A 82 5.58 -2.88 -10.35
C VAL A 82 4.65 -1.80 -10.88
N THR A 83 3.74 -2.15 -11.80
CA THR A 83 2.70 -1.27 -12.30
C THR A 83 1.32 -1.88 -12.07
N VAL A 84 0.44 -1.16 -11.39
CA VAL A 84 -0.97 -1.47 -11.21
C VAL A 84 -1.79 -0.42 -11.96
N SER A 85 -2.62 -0.82 -12.92
CA SER A 85 -3.39 0.12 -13.74
C SER A 85 -4.79 -0.37 -14.06
N GLY A 86 -5.81 0.48 -13.90
CA GLY A 86 -7.19 0.08 -14.23
C GLY A 86 -7.74 -0.98 -13.27
N VAL A 87 -7.24 -1.05 -12.03
CA VAL A 87 -7.66 -2.06 -11.05
C VAL A 87 -8.78 -1.50 -10.17
N THR A 88 -9.82 -2.31 -9.97
CA THR A 88 -10.87 -2.03 -8.98
C THR A 88 -10.65 -2.93 -7.76
N CYS A 89 -10.36 -2.33 -6.61
CA CYS A 89 -10.21 -3.01 -5.34
C CYS A 89 -11.43 -2.76 -4.46
N GLY A 90 -11.90 -3.78 -3.74
CA GLY A 90 -12.95 -3.60 -2.74
C GLY A 90 -13.92 -4.77 -2.65
N PRO A 91 -14.22 -5.28 -1.43
CA PRO A 91 -13.67 -4.88 -0.12
C PRO A 91 -12.19 -5.32 0.06
N GLY A 92 -11.58 -5.00 1.21
CA GLY A 92 -10.23 -5.43 1.58
C GLY A 92 -9.39 -4.34 2.26
N HIS A 93 -8.07 -4.52 2.34
CA HIS A 93 -7.15 -3.60 3.01
C HIS A 93 -6.50 -2.55 2.09
N GLY A 94 -6.89 -2.50 0.82
CA GLY A 94 -6.38 -1.53 -0.16
C GLY A 94 -5.11 -2.00 -0.86
N ILE A 95 -4.33 -1.06 -1.38
CA ILE A 95 -3.05 -1.34 -2.04
C ILE A 95 -1.93 -1.01 -1.07
N SER A 96 -1.14 -2.00 -0.70
CA SER A 96 -0.18 -1.92 0.39
C SER A 96 1.25 -2.20 -0.05
N VAL A 97 2.18 -1.46 0.52
CA VAL A 97 3.62 -1.76 0.51
C VAL A 97 4.02 -2.17 1.92
N GLY A 98 4.68 -3.31 2.02
CA GLY A 98 5.07 -3.95 3.26
C GLY A 98 4.07 -4.97 3.80
N SER A 99 4.19 -5.34 5.07
CA SER A 99 5.06 -4.71 6.06
C SER A 99 6.55 -4.97 5.77
N LEU A 100 7.39 -3.94 5.92
CA LEU A 100 8.83 -4.02 5.65
C LEU A 100 9.66 -3.80 6.91
N GLY A 101 10.84 -4.43 6.99
CA GLY A 101 11.87 -4.08 7.96
C GLY A 101 11.66 -4.69 9.35
N LYS A 102 11.00 -5.85 9.43
CA LYS A 102 10.84 -6.60 10.69
C LYS A 102 12.01 -7.56 10.95
N ASP A 103 12.28 -8.42 9.96
CA ASP A 103 13.17 -9.57 10.08
C ASP A 103 14.39 -9.37 9.15
N GLU A 104 15.04 -10.46 8.70
CA GLU A 104 16.07 -10.43 7.64
C GLU A 104 15.51 -10.09 6.25
N ASP A 105 14.53 -9.19 6.17
CA ASP A 105 14.06 -8.62 4.90
C ASP A 105 15.25 -8.03 4.16
N LYS A 106 15.46 -8.47 2.92
CA LYS A 106 16.55 -8.00 2.07
C LYS A 106 16.00 -7.35 0.82
N GLY A 107 16.65 -6.26 0.44
CA GLY A 107 16.42 -5.59 -0.82
C GLY A 107 15.39 -4.48 -0.74
N ASP A 108 15.72 -3.40 -1.44
CA ASP A 108 14.88 -2.22 -1.59
C ASP A 108 13.57 -2.55 -2.31
N VAL A 109 12.56 -1.72 -2.07
CA VAL A 109 11.33 -1.70 -2.86
C VAL A 109 11.33 -0.45 -3.71
N VAL A 110 11.51 -0.61 -5.02
CA VAL A 110 11.81 0.51 -5.93
C VAL A 110 10.88 0.51 -7.14
N GLY A 111 10.32 1.66 -7.49
CA GLY A 111 9.57 1.81 -8.73
C GLY A 111 8.20 1.12 -8.68
N PHE A 112 7.31 1.62 -7.83
CA PHE A 112 5.92 1.15 -7.76
C PHE A 112 4.98 2.23 -8.28
N SER A 113 4.20 1.90 -9.31
CA SER A 113 3.19 2.80 -9.86
C SER A 113 1.80 2.21 -9.73
N VAL A 114 0.86 3.01 -9.23
CA VAL A 114 -0.58 2.72 -9.27
C VAL A 114 -1.25 3.83 -10.04
N ARG A 115 -2.03 3.49 -11.06
CA ARG A 115 -2.71 4.48 -11.89
C ARG A 115 -4.13 4.11 -12.29
N ASN A 116 -4.98 5.10 -12.57
CA ASN A 116 -6.32 4.91 -13.12
C ASN A 116 -7.14 3.84 -12.37
N SER A 117 -7.06 3.83 -11.03
CA SER A 117 -7.58 2.73 -10.20
C SER A 117 -8.66 3.20 -9.25
N LYS A 118 -9.53 2.28 -8.83
CA LYS A 118 -10.65 2.57 -7.93
C LYS A 118 -10.57 1.68 -6.71
N LEU A 119 -10.70 2.27 -5.53
CA LEU A 119 -10.79 1.55 -4.26
C LEU A 119 -12.15 1.86 -3.62
N SER A 120 -12.93 0.83 -3.29
CA SER A 120 -14.28 0.99 -2.74
C SER A 120 -14.49 0.14 -1.50
N GLY A 121 -14.94 0.74 -0.40
CA GLY A 121 -15.23 0.02 0.85
C GLY A 121 -14.02 -0.70 1.47
N THR A 122 -12.80 -0.24 1.18
CA THR A 122 -11.57 -0.80 1.76
C THR A 122 -11.20 -0.12 3.07
N THR A 123 -10.48 -0.82 3.95
CA THR A 123 -10.00 -0.24 5.21
C THR A 123 -8.84 0.73 5.00
N ASN A 124 -8.09 0.61 3.92
CA ASN A 124 -7.09 1.60 3.51
C ASN A 124 -7.18 1.86 2.01
N GLY A 125 -6.67 3.00 1.57
CA GLY A 125 -6.51 3.32 0.16
C GLY A 125 -5.12 2.88 -0.30
N ILE A 126 -4.19 3.83 -0.33
CA ILE A 126 -2.77 3.59 -0.55
C ILE A 126 -2.05 3.54 0.81
N ARG A 127 -1.35 2.44 1.07
CA ARG A 127 -0.68 2.20 2.36
C ARG A 127 0.78 1.82 2.20
N ILE A 128 1.65 2.43 2.99
CA ILE A 128 3.05 2.01 3.18
C ILE A 128 3.25 1.72 4.67
N LYS A 129 3.61 0.49 5.02
CA LYS A 129 3.79 0.04 6.42
C LYS A 129 5.22 -0.47 6.64
N THR A 130 5.95 0.15 7.55
CA THR A 130 7.30 -0.30 7.95
C THR A 130 7.36 -0.50 9.45
N TRP A 131 7.98 -1.60 9.88
CA TRP A 131 8.03 -1.98 11.28
C TRP A 131 8.90 -1.00 12.08
N GLN A 132 8.39 -0.64 13.26
CA GLN A 132 9.26 -0.25 14.37
C GLN A 132 10.12 -1.45 14.80
N GLN A 133 11.29 -1.19 15.37
CA GLN A 133 12.29 -2.22 15.63
C GLN A 133 12.13 -2.80 17.04
N GLU A 134 12.04 -4.12 17.14
CA GLU A 134 12.10 -4.82 18.41
C GLU A 134 13.57 -5.02 18.84
N GLY A 135 13.98 -4.42 19.97
CA GLY A 135 15.30 -4.64 20.56
C GLY A 135 16.48 -3.90 19.89
N ASP A 136 17.69 -4.42 20.08
CA ASP A 136 18.93 -3.84 19.51
C ASP A 136 18.95 -4.09 17.99
N ALA A 137 18.64 -3.05 17.22
CA ALA A 137 18.39 -3.08 15.77
C ALA A 137 19.63 -3.43 14.90
N LYS A 138 20.57 -4.21 15.43
CA LYS A 138 21.83 -4.62 14.80
C LYS A 138 21.65 -5.58 13.61
N ASN A 139 20.49 -6.22 13.49
CA ASN A 139 20.26 -7.27 12.51
C ASN A 139 19.27 -6.90 11.39
N VAL A 140 18.77 -5.65 11.36
CA VAL A 140 17.92 -5.18 10.26
C VAL A 140 18.80 -4.49 9.23
N GLU A 141 18.89 -5.11 8.06
CA GLU A 141 19.61 -4.57 6.91
C GLU A 141 18.99 -3.23 6.48
N PRO A 142 19.82 -2.21 6.14
CA PRO A 142 19.31 -0.98 5.56
C PRO A 142 18.48 -1.28 4.32
N MET A 143 17.29 -0.69 4.25
CA MET A 143 16.42 -0.82 3.08
C MET A 143 15.74 0.50 2.75
N MET A 144 15.47 0.69 1.46
CA MET A 144 14.83 1.87 0.92
C MET A 144 13.53 1.53 0.21
N VAL A 145 12.55 2.41 0.38
CA VAL A 145 11.29 2.45 -0.37
C VAL A 145 11.33 3.72 -1.22
N SER A 146 11.41 3.58 -2.55
CA SER A 146 11.59 4.76 -3.39
C SER A 146 11.02 4.71 -4.81
N GLY A 147 10.82 5.89 -5.38
CA GLY A 147 10.40 6.06 -6.78
C GLY A 147 8.95 5.63 -7.01
N PHE A 148 8.06 5.92 -6.07
CA PHE A 148 6.66 5.51 -6.17
C PHE A 148 5.80 6.62 -6.75
N THR A 149 4.80 6.25 -7.53
CA THR A 149 3.82 7.18 -8.10
C THR A 149 2.42 6.60 -8.04
N PHE A 150 1.57 7.21 -7.25
CA PHE A 150 0.14 6.96 -7.19
C PHE A 150 -0.56 8.10 -7.93
N ASP A 151 -1.24 7.81 -9.05
CA ASP A 151 -1.85 8.82 -9.92
C ASP A 151 -3.26 8.43 -10.36
N ASP A 152 -4.18 9.38 -10.41
CA ASP A 152 -5.60 9.13 -10.78
C ASP A 152 -6.22 7.92 -10.04
N VAL A 153 -6.35 8.07 -8.72
CA VAL A 153 -6.97 7.06 -7.86
C VAL A 153 -8.29 7.59 -7.31
N VAL A 154 -9.37 6.84 -7.54
CA VAL A 154 -10.70 7.15 -7.00
C VAL A 154 -10.95 6.31 -5.77
N MET A 155 -11.36 6.96 -4.67
CA MET A 155 -11.68 6.31 -3.40
C MET A 155 -13.14 6.49 -3.06
N GLU A 156 -13.84 5.41 -2.75
CA GLU A 156 -15.24 5.42 -2.34
C GLU A 156 -15.38 4.76 -0.98
N ASN A 157 -15.78 5.53 0.03
CA ASN A 157 -16.01 5.02 1.37
C ASN A 157 -14.79 4.26 1.95
N VAL A 158 -13.58 4.76 1.67
CA VAL A 158 -12.32 4.16 2.14
C VAL A 158 -12.03 4.64 3.55
N MET A 159 -11.66 3.76 4.48
CA MET A 159 -11.47 4.18 5.88
C MET A 159 -10.19 5.00 6.09
N ASN A 160 -9.05 4.57 5.57
CA ASN A 160 -7.77 5.29 5.68
C ASN A 160 -7.19 5.55 4.27
N PRO A 161 -7.58 6.64 3.59
CA PRO A 161 -7.28 6.88 2.19
C PRO A 161 -5.79 6.88 1.83
N ILE A 162 -4.96 7.70 2.49
CA ILE A 162 -3.52 7.80 2.24
C ILE A 162 -2.80 7.61 3.56
N ILE A 163 -2.00 6.55 3.68
CA ILE A 163 -1.29 6.20 4.90
C ILE A 163 0.16 5.81 4.64
N ILE A 164 1.07 6.46 5.36
CA ILE A 164 2.44 6.01 5.62
C ILE A 164 2.55 5.81 7.13
N ASP A 165 2.90 4.60 7.53
CA ASP A 165 3.02 4.18 8.92
C ASP A 165 4.37 3.51 9.14
N GLN A 166 5.33 4.27 9.67
CA GLN A 166 6.65 3.78 10.08
C GLN A 166 6.70 3.38 11.57
N GLU A 167 5.53 3.26 12.21
CA GLU A 167 5.36 2.77 13.59
C GLU A 167 4.58 1.44 13.59
N TYR A 168 4.60 0.72 12.46
CA TYR A 168 3.74 -0.43 12.25
C TYR A 168 4.04 -1.54 13.26
N CYS A 169 3.02 -1.89 14.04
CA CYS A 169 3.01 -3.03 14.94
C CYS A 169 1.55 -3.48 15.14
N PRO A 170 1.13 -4.62 14.54
CA PRO A 170 -0.25 -5.09 14.59
C PRO A 170 -0.56 -5.92 15.84
N TYR A 171 0.38 -6.08 16.77
CA TYR A 171 0.20 -6.89 17.98
C TYR A 171 -0.27 -6.06 19.16
N ALA A 172 -1.04 -6.67 20.07
CA ALA A 172 -1.52 -6.01 21.29
C ALA A 172 -0.39 -5.57 22.23
N SER A 173 0.76 -6.26 22.16
CA SER A 173 1.97 -5.95 22.91
C SER A 173 3.08 -5.53 21.96
N CYS A 174 3.13 -4.24 21.65
CA CYS A 174 4.31 -3.64 21.03
C CYS A 174 5.30 -3.33 22.14
N VAL A 175 6.48 -3.94 22.11
CA VAL A 175 7.57 -3.64 23.05
C VAL A 175 8.00 -2.18 22.84
N GLU A 176 8.54 -1.51 23.87
CA GLU A 176 9.29 -0.27 23.66
C GLU A 176 10.29 -0.52 22.53
N SER A 177 10.11 0.21 21.44
CA SER A 177 10.71 -0.11 20.15
C SER A 177 11.39 1.11 19.58
N GLU A 178 12.52 0.85 18.94
CA GLU A 178 13.27 1.88 18.25
C GLU A 178 12.52 2.27 16.96
N PRO A 179 12.59 3.54 16.51
CA PRO A 179 11.94 3.97 15.28
C PRO A 179 12.36 3.13 14.07
N SER A 180 11.47 2.98 13.10
CA SER A 180 11.77 2.24 11.87
C SER A 180 13.05 2.74 11.19
N ARG A 181 13.83 1.79 10.64
CA ARG A 181 15.09 2.05 9.92
C ARG A 181 14.93 2.06 8.40
N VAL A 182 13.71 1.90 7.92
CA VAL A 182 13.41 1.93 6.49
C VAL A 182 13.41 3.38 5.99
N GLN A 183 14.24 3.69 5.00
CA GLN A 183 14.21 5.01 4.38
C GLN A 183 13.09 5.07 3.34
N ILE A 184 12.13 5.98 3.51
CA ILE A 184 11.09 6.27 2.50
C ILE A 184 11.48 7.54 1.75
N LYS A 185 11.53 7.48 0.42
CA LYS A 185 12.03 8.59 -0.40
C LYS A 185 11.35 8.72 -1.77
N GLY A 186 10.98 9.94 -2.14
CA GLY A 186 10.51 10.24 -3.51
C GLY A 186 9.18 9.57 -3.82
N ILE A 187 8.19 9.75 -2.93
CA ILE A 187 6.84 9.19 -3.07
C ILE A 187 5.90 10.29 -3.56
N LYS A 188 5.23 10.03 -4.68
CA LYS A 188 4.32 11.00 -5.32
C LYS A 188 2.89 10.51 -5.26
N PHE A 189 2.00 11.34 -4.73
CA PHE A 189 0.56 11.14 -4.77
C PHE A 189 -0.06 12.26 -5.62
N ASN A 190 -0.73 11.88 -6.69
CA ASN A 190 -1.28 12.78 -7.68
C ASN A 190 -2.75 12.43 -7.97
N ASN A 191 -3.61 13.45 -8.09
CA ASN A 191 -4.97 13.31 -8.59
C ASN A 191 -5.82 12.25 -7.84
N ILE A 192 -5.63 12.14 -6.52
CA ILE A 192 -6.40 11.21 -5.68
C ILE A 192 -7.66 11.91 -5.18
N ARG A 193 -8.82 11.31 -5.42
CA ARG A 193 -10.11 11.94 -5.09
C ARG A 193 -11.13 10.96 -4.55
N GLY A 194 -12.10 11.48 -3.81
CA GLY A 194 -13.32 10.76 -3.43
C GLY A 194 -13.66 10.89 -1.95
N THR A 195 -14.12 9.80 -1.33
CA THR A 195 -14.73 9.84 0.00
C THR A 195 -14.08 8.91 1.01
N SER A 196 -14.07 9.35 2.27
CA SER A 196 -13.51 8.64 3.40
C SER A 196 -14.56 8.35 4.48
N SER A 197 -14.53 7.16 5.07
CA SER A 197 -15.37 6.83 6.22
C SER A 197 -14.76 7.26 7.57
N SER A 198 -13.48 7.65 7.59
CA SER A 198 -12.81 8.25 8.76
C SER A 198 -12.37 9.70 8.49
N ALA A 199 -12.28 10.50 9.54
CA ALA A 199 -11.94 11.91 9.44
C ALA A 199 -10.46 12.16 9.11
N GLU A 200 -9.55 11.28 9.52
CA GLU A 200 -8.13 11.39 9.21
C GLU A 200 -7.87 10.79 7.82
N VAL A 201 -7.91 11.65 6.78
CA VAL A 201 -7.87 11.19 5.38
C VAL A 201 -6.44 11.06 4.84
N ILE A 202 -5.48 11.75 5.45
CA ILE A 202 -4.05 11.67 5.15
C ILE A 202 -3.31 11.44 6.47
N LYS A 203 -2.58 10.33 6.56
CA LYS A 203 -1.79 9.98 7.74
C LYS A 203 -0.35 9.67 7.31
N LEU A 204 0.57 10.58 7.58
CA LEU A 204 1.98 10.46 7.19
C LEU A 204 2.86 10.40 8.44
N ARG A 205 2.95 9.23 9.07
CA ARG A 205 3.79 9.02 10.25
C ARG A 205 5.12 8.40 9.84
N CYS A 206 6.14 9.24 9.74
CA CYS A 206 7.47 8.83 9.36
C CYS A 206 8.38 8.68 10.59
N SER A 207 9.45 7.92 10.44
CA SER A 207 10.41 7.64 11.51
C SER A 207 11.15 8.91 11.91
N LYS A 208 11.39 9.07 13.22
CA LYS A 208 12.21 10.18 13.75
C LYS A 208 13.68 10.08 13.34
N THR A 209 14.18 8.86 13.13
CA THR A 209 15.58 8.60 12.75
C THR A 209 15.75 8.50 11.24
N HIS A 210 14.70 8.12 10.52
CA HIS A 210 14.66 8.00 9.05
C HIS A 210 13.43 8.75 8.50
N PRO A 211 13.41 10.10 8.61
CA PRO A 211 12.29 10.89 8.16
C PRO A 211 12.02 10.68 6.67
N CYS A 212 10.77 10.78 6.25
CA CYS A 212 10.42 10.64 4.86
C CYS A 212 10.93 11.84 4.03
N GLU A 213 11.55 11.55 2.89
CA GLU A 213 12.17 12.57 2.04
C GLU A 213 11.47 12.70 0.68
N GLY A 214 11.26 13.93 0.20
CA GLY A 214 10.76 14.17 -1.16
C GLY A 214 9.35 13.63 -1.39
N LEU A 215 8.46 13.79 -0.41
CA LEU A 215 7.04 13.46 -0.59
C LEU A 215 6.34 14.60 -1.33
N GLU A 216 5.51 14.24 -2.30
CA GLU A 216 4.72 15.18 -3.10
C GLU A 216 3.24 14.81 -3.01
N LEU A 217 2.40 15.78 -2.66
CA LEU A 217 0.94 15.67 -2.68
C LEU A 217 0.37 16.70 -3.66
N LYS A 218 -0.25 16.24 -4.75
CA LYS A 218 -0.81 17.14 -5.76
C LYS A 218 -2.23 16.74 -6.12
N ASN A 219 -3.14 17.73 -6.14
CA ASN A 219 -4.54 17.54 -6.52
C ASN A 219 -5.23 16.42 -5.71
N ILE A 220 -5.13 16.51 -4.38
CA ILE A 220 -5.76 15.55 -3.47
C ILE A 220 -7.08 16.13 -2.99
N GLN A 221 -8.18 15.42 -3.21
CA GLN A 221 -9.54 15.89 -2.89
C GLN A 221 -10.33 14.78 -2.20
N LEU A 222 -10.20 14.68 -0.88
CA LEU A 222 -10.86 13.65 -0.08
C LEU A 222 -11.88 14.28 0.86
N GLN A 223 -13.10 13.74 0.87
CA GLN A 223 -14.19 14.23 1.71
C GLN A 223 -14.55 13.18 2.75
N TYR A 224 -14.59 13.59 4.01
CA TYR A 224 -15.16 12.74 5.07
C TYR A 224 -16.68 12.62 4.91
N ILE A 225 -17.20 11.40 4.91
CA ILE A 225 -18.64 11.09 4.79
C ILE A 225 -19.17 10.23 5.95
N GLY A 226 -18.39 10.06 7.01
CA GLY A 226 -18.78 9.22 8.14
C GLY A 226 -19.98 9.76 8.94
N ASN A 227 -20.30 9.03 10.01
CA ASN A 227 -21.52 9.25 10.79
C ASN A 227 -21.48 10.50 11.65
N ASP A 228 -20.31 10.88 12.17
CA ASP A 228 -20.16 12.05 13.04
C ASP A 228 -20.05 13.33 12.21
N LYS A 229 -21.18 14.02 11.99
CA LYS A 229 -21.24 15.24 11.20
C LYS A 229 -20.47 16.43 11.80
N ALA A 230 -19.99 16.33 13.06
CA ALA A 230 -19.14 17.36 13.66
C ALA A 230 -17.69 17.27 13.17
N LEU A 231 -17.24 16.08 12.73
CA LEU A 231 -15.89 15.88 12.21
C LEU A 231 -15.75 16.43 10.78
N LYS A 232 -14.52 16.82 10.45
CA LYS A 232 -14.10 17.23 9.11
C LYS A 232 -12.86 16.46 8.71
N GLU A 233 -12.60 16.39 7.41
CA GLU A 233 -11.37 15.82 6.90
C GLU A 233 -10.13 16.50 7.50
N THR A 234 -9.18 15.71 7.98
CA THR A 234 -7.93 16.15 8.62
C THR A 234 -6.73 15.40 8.02
N ALA A 235 -5.55 15.98 8.18
CA ALA A 235 -4.27 15.39 7.82
C ALA A 235 -3.32 15.44 9.01
N THR A 236 -2.57 14.36 9.23
CA THR A 236 -1.50 14.26 10.23
C THR A 236 -0.20 13.99 9.52
N CYS A 237 0.86 14.73 9.86
CA CYS A 237 2.21 14.41 9.40
C CYS A 237 3.24 14.56 10.49
N GLU A 238 4.13 13.57 10.57
CA GLU A 238 5.16 13.45 11.59
C GLU A 238 6.48 13.08 10.89
N ASN A 239 7.56 13.81 11.17
CA ASN A 239 8.89 13.60 10.61
C ASN A 239 8.93 13.54 9.07
N VAL A 240 8.18 14.44 8.43
CA VAL A 240 8.13 14.52 6.96
C VAL A 240 7.99 15.96 6.50
N LYS A 241 8.61 16.26 5.36
CA LYS A 241 8.39 17.50 4.61
C LYS A 241 7.70 17.14 3.32
N VAL A 242 6.56 17.76 3.06
CA VAL A 242 5.73 17.49 1.89
C VAL A 242 5.72 18.72 0.99
N VAL A 243 5.83 18.51 -0.32
CA VAL A 243 5.52 19.52 -1.32
C VAL A 243 4.06 19.35 -1.72
N SER A 244 3.20 20.25 -1.28
CA SER A 244 1.75 20.17 -1.50
C SER A 244 1.24 21.22 -2.50
N SER A 245 0.31 20.83 -3.36
CA SER A 245 -0.36 21.72 -4.32
C SER A 245 -1.81 21.27 -4.54
N ASN A 246 -2.78 22.13 -4.22
CA ASN A 246 -4.21 21.84 -4.34
C ASN A 246 -4.63 20.55 -3.58
N VAL A 247 -4.40 20.55 -2.28
CA VAL A 247 -4.66 19.41 -1.38
C VAL A 247 -5.74 19.79 -0.37
N LYS A 248 -6.77 18.95 -0.26
CA LYS A 248 -7.87 19.08 0.70
C LYS A 248 -8.02 17.77 1.51
N PRO A 249 -7.94 17.82 2.85
CA PRO A 249 -7.66 18.99 3.70
C PRO A 249 -6.25 19.55 3.45
N VAL A 250 -5.99 20.78 3.91
CA VAL A 250 -4.62 21.32 3.88
C VAL A 250 -3.72 20.32 4.61
N SER A 251 -2.76 19.78 3.89
CA SER A 251 -1.73 18.90 4.43
C SER A 251 -0.56 19.74 4.96
N CYS A 252 0.35 19.05 5.64
CA CYS A 252 1.70 19.51 5.80
C CYS A 252 2.39 19.62 4.42
#